data_AF-A0A357N5D4-F1
#
_entry.id   AF-A0A357N5D4-F1
#
_cell.length_a   1.000
_cell.length_b   1.000
_cell.length_c   1.000
_cell.angle_alpha   90.00
_cell.angle_beta   90.00
_cell.angle_gamma   90.00
#
_symmetry.space_group_name_H-M   'P 1'
#
loop_
_entity.id
_entity.type
_entity.pdbx_description
1 polymer ?
#
loop_
_entity_poly.entity_id
_entity_poly.type
_entity_poly.pdbx_seq_one_letter_code
_entity_poly.pdbx_strand_id
1 'polypeptide(L)'
;MSDRLPDYPRLHALLGAALRDLPNAVAETLEDALCESAEGAPSSAFFAHLKGHGKNLRADGEAWTETRLSPGRAFDLALVTRSASGITALIAVLHAAHVARESDDPACCPSAAVIEGLFHACQMLSLQVERSLVP
;
A
#
# COMPACT_ATOMS: atom_id res chain seq x y z
N MET A 1 -36.20 3.14 30.01
CA MET A 1 -35.03 3.89 29.57
C MET A 1 -33.94 2.86 29.31
N SER A 2 -33.65 2.56 28.05
CA SER A 2 -32.61 1.58 27.72
C SER A 2 -31.26 2.28 27.84
N ASP A 3 -30.50 1.98 28.89
CA ASP A 3 -29.09 2.35 28.98
C ASP A 3 -28.39 1.77 27.75
N ARG A 4 -27.94 2.64 26.84
CA ARG A 4 -27.00 2.25 25.80
C ARG A 4 -25.70 1.93 26.51
N LEU A 5 -25.37 0.65 26.65
CA LEU A 5 -24.03 0.27 27.09
C LEU A 5 -22.99 0.92 26.15
N PRO A 6 -21.83 1.36 26.68
CA PRO A 6 -20.72 1.79 25.86
C PRO A 6 -20.34 0.69 24.86
N ASP A 7 -20.09 1.08 23.61
CA ASP A 7 -19.63 0.15 22.58
C ASP A 7 -18.11 -0.02 22.74
N TYR A 8 -17.66 -1.22 23.10
CA TYR A 8 -16.25 -1.57 23.26
C TYR A 8 -15.80 -2.39 22.04
N PRO A 9 -15.50 -1.76 20.89
CA PRO A 9 -15.41 -2.46 19.62
C PRO A 9 -14.25 -3.44 19.52
N ARG A 10 -13.08 -3.14 20.12
CA ARG A 10 -11.92 -4.03 20.06
C ARG A 10 -12.09 -5.21 20.99
N LEU A 11 -12.58 -4.96 22.20
CA LEU A 11 -12.89 -5.99 23.17
C LEU A 11 -14.04 -6.89 22.67
N HIS A 12 -15.05 -6.31 22.01
CA HIS A 12 -16.13 -7.07 21.37
C HIS A 12 -15.64 -7.92 20.19
N ALA A 13 -14.67 -7.45 19.41
CA ALA A 13 -14.06 -8.26 18.36
C ALA A 13 -13.33 -9.50 18.91
N LEU A 14 -12.78 -9.42 20.13
CA LEU A 14 -12.05 -10.51 20.79
C LEU A 14 -12.98 -11.47 21.55
N LEU A 15 -13.94 -10.93 22.30
CA LEU A 15 -14.78 -11.69 23.23
C LEU A 15 -16.19 -11.96 22.68
N GLY A 16 -16.61 -11.23 21.65
CA GLY A 16 -17.94 -11.33 21.06
C GLY A 16 -19.03 -11.19 22.11
N ALA A 17 -19.91 -12.19 22.19
CA ALA A 17 -21.02 -12.21 23.14
C ALA A 17 -20.57 -12.34 24.61
N ALA A 18 -19.38 -12.88 24.88
CA ALA A 18 -18.86 -13.06 26.25
C ALA A 18 -18.51 -11.74 26.94
N LEU A 19 -18.47 -10.63 26.19
CA LEU A 19 -18.32 -9.28 26.74
C LEU A 19 -19.41 -8.94 27.75
N ARG A 20 -20.62 -9.51 27.60
CA ARG A 20 -21.76 -9.25 28.47
C ARG A 20 -21.56 -9.72 29.91
N ASP A 21 -20.64 -10.67 30.11
CA ASP A 21 -20.35 -11.25 31.42
C ASP A 21 -19.26 -10.47 32.17
N LEU A 22 -18.70 -9.42 31.56
CA LEU A 22 -17.61 -8.65 32.12
C LEU A 22 -18.12 -7.37 32.83
N PRO A 23 -17.60 -7.04 34.03
CA PRO A 23 -17.91 -5.76 34.67
C PRO A 23 -17.44 -4.56 33.82
N ASN A 24 -18.26 -3.51 33.75
CA ASN A 24 -18.00 -2.36 32.86
C ASN A 24 -16.63 -1.69 33.09
N ALA A 25 -16.23 -1.51 34.35
CA ALA A 25 -14.93 -0.91 34.68
C ALA A 25 -13.74 -1.73 34.15
N VAL A 26 -13.88 -3.06 34.12
CA VAL A 26 -12.86 -3.97 33.58
C VAL A 26 -12.88 -3.93 32.05
N ALA A 27 -14.07 -3.89 31.44
CA ALA A 27 -14.22 -3.76 30.00
C ALA A 27 -13.61 -2.45 29.47
N GLU A 28 -13.84 -1.34 30.18
CA GLU A 28 -13.26 -0.03 29.87
C GLU A 28 -11.74 -0.05 29.96
N THR A 29 -11.19 -0.53 31.09
CA THR A 29 -9.72 -0.61 31.28
C THR A 29 -9.05 -1.49 30.21
N LEU A 30 -9.70 -2.59 29.82
CA LEU A 30 -9.18 -3.48 28.77
C LEU A 30 -9.31 -2.87 27.38
N GLU A 31 -10.40 -2.19 27.05
CA GLU A 31 -10.54 -1.48 25.77
C GLU A 31 -9.48 -0.38 25.66
N ASP A 32 -9.22 0.39 26.72
CA ASP A 32 -8.18 1.42 26.75
C ASP A 32 -6.78 0.82 26.52
N ALA A 33 -6.45 -0.27 27.22
CA ALA A 33 -5.18 -0.98 27.03
C ALA A 33 -5.03 -1.55 25.61
N LEU A 34 -6.12 -2.04 25.00
CA LEU A 34 -6.13 -2.49 23.60
C LEU A 34 -5.98 -1.31 22.62
N CYS A 35 -6.54 -0.15 22.95
CA CYS A 35 -6.38 1.11 22.23
C CYS A 35 -4.90 1.52 22.20
N GLU A 36 -4.28 1.64 23.37
CA GLU A 36 -2.88 2.06 23.54
C GLU A 36 -1.90 1.08 22.87
N SER A 37 -2.15 -0.24 22.98
CA SER A 37 -1.33 -1.24 22.30
C SER A 37 -1.41 -1.13 20.76
N ALA A 38 -2.57 -0.75 20.22
CA ALA A 38 -2.76 -0.59 18.78
C ALA A 38 -2.06 0.67 18.24
N GLU A 39 -1.93 1.71 19.06
CA GLU A 39 -1.20 2.93 18.71
C GLU A 39 0.33 2.77 18.80
N GLY A 40 0.81 1.91 19.71
CA GLY A 40 2.25 1.69 19.94
C GLY A 40 2.91 0.61 19.06
N ALA A 41 2.15 -0.26 18.41
CA ALA A 41 2.73 -1.32 17.58
C ALA A 41 3.15 -0.75 16.21
N PRO A 42 4.43 -0.82 15.80
CA PRO A 42 4.82 -0.45 14.45
C PRO A 42 4.09 -1.39 13.48
N SER A 43 3.10 -0.85 12.76
CA SER A 43 2.47 -1.55 11.66
C SER A 43 3.58 -1.92 10.70
N SER A 44 3.82 -3.23 10.53
CA SER A 44 4.76 -3.73 9.52
C SER A 44 4.52 -2.96 8.22
N ALA A 45 5.57 -2.42 7.61
CA ALA A 45 5.48 -1.67 6.37
C ALA A 45 4.72 -2.48 5.30
N PHE A 46 4.86 -3.82 5.33
CA PHE A 46 4.08 -4.74 4.52
C PHE A 46 2.56 -4.64 4.78
N PHE A 47 2.10 -4.76 6.03
CA PHE A 47 0.66 -4.66 6.34
C PHE A 47 0.12 -3.25 6.11
N ALA A 48 0.94 -2.21 6.32
CA ALA A 48 0.59 -0.85 5.97
C ALA A 48 0.37 -0.70 4.45
N HIS A 49 1.27 -1.23 3.63
CA HIS A 49 1.14 -1.23 2.16
C HIS A 49 -0.02 -2.10 1.68
N LEU A 50 -0.25 -3.27 2.28
CA LEU A 50 -1.36 -4.16 1.97
C LEU A 50 -2.72 -3.50 2.26
N LYS A 51 -2.84 -2.85 3.44
CA LYS A 51 -4.05 -2.08 3.82
C LYS A 51 -4.22 -0.84 2.94
N GLY A 52 -3.13 -0.22 2.52
CA GLY A 52 -3.11 0.91 1.59
C GLY A 52 -3.53 0.53 0.17
N HIS A 53 -3.29 -0.72 -0.26
CA HIS A 53 -3.62 -1.19 -1.60
C HIS A 53 -5.12 -1.08 -1.92
N GLY A 54 -5.99 -1.31 -0.92
CA GLY A 54 -7.45 -1.16 -1.05
C GLY A 54 -7.97 0.28 -0.90
N LYS A 55 -7.11 1.23 -0.53
CA LYS A 55 -7.48 2.64 -0.27
C LYS A 55 -7.17 3.57 -1.45
N ASN A 56 -6.70 3.04 -2.58
CA ASN A 56 -6.30 3.82 -3.76
C ASN A 56 -5.32 4.94 -3.43
N LEU A 57 -4.38 4.69 -2.52
CA LEU A 57 -3.33 5.66 -2.16
C LEU A 57 -2.34 5.83 -3.32
N ARG A 58 -1.62 6.95 -3.28
CA ARG A 58 -0.48 7.24 -4.16
C ARG A 58 0.58 6.13 -4.08
N ALA A 59 1.49 6.11 -5.05
CA ALA A 59 2.59 5.14 -5.09
C ALA A 59 3.53 5.21 -3.87
N ASP A 60 3.64 6.38 -3.23
CA ASP A 60 4.39 6.62 -2.00
C ASP A 60 3.62 6.20 -0.72
N GLY A 61 2.37 5.73 -0.86
CA GLY A 61 1.50 5.36 0.25
C GLY A 61 0.76 6.54 0.88
N GLU A 62 0.95 7.76 0.37
CA GLU A 62 0.27 8.95 0.88
C GLU A 62 -1.16 9.09 0.33
N ALA A 63 -2.01 9.79 1.08
CA ALA A 63 -3.35 10.13 0.64
C ALA A 63 -3.32 11.21 -0.46
N TRP A 64 -4.38 11.26 -1.27
CA TRP A 64 -4.57 12.34 -2.24
C TRP A 64 -4.84 13.66 -1.50
N THR A 65 -4.18 14.72 -1.93
CA THR A 65 -4.41 16.09 -1.42
C THR A 65 -5.72 16.67 -1.94
N GLU A 66 -6.22 16.15 -3.06
CA GLU A 66 -7.47 16.52 -3.68
C GLU A 66 -8.67 16.09 -2.85
N THR A 67 -9.45 17.07 -2.38
CA THR A 67 -10.58 16.87 -1.47
C THR A 67 -11.81 16.23 -2.12
N ARG A 68 -11.87 16.13 -3.46
CA ARG A 68 -13.04 15.63 -4.20
C ARG A 68 -12.66 14.62 -5.29
N LEU A 69 -11.82 13.65 -4.96
CA LEU A 69 -11.52 12.55 -5.87
C LEU A 69 -12.60 11.47 -5.77
N SER A 70 -13.22 11.10 -6.90
CA SER A 70 -14.11 9.93 -6.91
C SER A 70 -13.30 8.65 -6.71
N PRO A 71 -13.89 7.57 -6.16
CA PRO A 71 -13.17 6.31 -5.94
C PRO A 71 -12.54 5.73 -7.22
N GLY A 72 -13.22 5.85 -8.36
CA GLY A 72 -12.71 5.43 -9.66
C GLY A 72 -11.50 6.26 -10.11
N ARG A 73 -11.58 7.59 -9.99
CA ARG A 73 -10.43 8.46 -10.31
C ARG A 73 -9.25 8.28 -9.35
N ALA A 74 -9.52 7.97 -8.08
CA ALA A 74 -8.47 7.60 -7.12
C ALA A 74 -7.75 6.32 -7.53
N PHE A 75 -8.50 5.33 -8.01
CA PHE A 75 -7.93 4.10 -8.52
C PHE A 75 -7.06 4.36 -9.75
N ASP A 76 -7.57 5.10 -10.75
CA ASP A 76 -6.81 5.44 -11.97
C ASP A 76 -5.51 6.17 -11.63
N LEU A 77 -5.56 7.15 -10.73
CA LEU A 77 -4.40 7.95 -10.36
C LEU A 77 -3.39 7.15 -9.53
N ALA A 78 -3.86 6.24 -8.67
CA ALA A 78 -2.99 5.30 -7.96
C ALA A 78 -2.29 4.36 -8.94
N LEU A 79 -3.00 3.87 -9.96
CA LEU A 79 -2.45 3.02 -11.00
C LEU A 79 -1.41 3.77 -11.86
N VAL A 80 -1.69 5.02 -12.25
CA VAL A 80 -0.76 5.87 -13.01
C VAL A 80 0.52 6.11 -12.21
N THR A 81 0.40 6.53 -10.96
CA THR A 81 1.58 6.85 -10.12
C THR A 81 2.43 5.62 -9.86
N ARG A 82 1.82 4.44 -9.64
CA ARG A 82 2.55 3.17 -9.49
C ARG A 82 3.23 2.73 -10.78
N SER A 83 2.55 2.87 -11.92
CA SER A 83 3.12 2.54 -13.23
C SER A 83 4.30 3.45 -13.56
N ALA A 84 4.18 4.76 -13.30
CA ALA A 84 5.27 5.73 -13.46
C ALA A 84 6.46 5.39 -12.55
N SER A 85 6.22 5.08 -11.28
CA SER A 85 7.27 4.64 -10.35
C SER A 85 7.98 3.37 -10.82
N GLY A 86 7.21 2.39 -11.33
CA GLY A 86 7.75 1.17 -11.92
C GLY A 86 8.64 1.45 -13.15
N ILE A 87 8.21 2.33 -14.05
CA ILE A 87 9.03 2.76 -15.21
C ILE A 87 10.34 3.40 -14.73
N THR A 88 10.30 4.31 -13.75
CA THR A 88 11.51 4.93 -13.20
C THR A 88 12.49 3.89 -12.63
N ALA A 89 11.99 2.90 -11.90
CA ALA A 89 12.83 1.83 -11.36
C ALA A 89 13.45 0.97 -12.48
N LEU A 90 12.69 0.61 -13.51
CA LEU A 90 13.18 -0.16 -14.65
C LEU A 90 14.24 0.61 -15.46
N ILE A 91 14.03 1.91 -15.67
CA ILE A 91 15.02 2.79 -16.32
C ILE A 91 16.33 2.81 -15.52
N ALA A 92 16.27 2.89 -14.19
CA ALA A 92 17.46 2.86 -13.36
C ALA A 92 18.25 1.54 -13.51
N VAL A 93 17.55 0.40 -13.58
CA VAL A 93 18.17 -0.91 -13.82
C VAL A 93 18.80 -0.98 -15.21
N LEU A 94 18.08 -0.53 -16.25
CA LEU A 94 18.60 -0.48 -17.62
C LEU A 94 19.84 0.41 -17.72
N HIS A 95 19.84 1.57 -17.06
CA HIS A 95 20.98 2.46 -17.00
C HIS A 95 22.17 1.82 -16.26
N ALA A 96 21.94 1.19 -15.11
CA ALA A 96 22.99 0.48 -14.38
C ALA A 96 23.59 -0.66 -15.23
N ALA A 97 22.76 -1.41 -15.94
CA ALA A 97 23.22 -2.46 -16.85
C ALA A 97 24.03 -1.89 -18.02
N HIS A 98 23.66 -0.73 -18.56
CA HIS A 98 24.43 -0.05 -19.60
C HIS A 98 25.82 0.36 -19.10
N VAL A 99 25.89 1.03 -17.95
CA VAL A 99 27.16 1.46 -17.33
C VAL A 99 28.05 0.25 -16.99
N ALA A 100 27.48 -0.81 -16.41
CA ALA A 100 28.22 -2.02 -16.08
C ALA A 100 28.82 -2.69 -17.33
N ARG A 101 28.10 -2.71 -18.46
CA ARG A 101 28.63 -3.25 -19.73
C ARG A 101 29.85 -2.49 -20.26
N GLU A 102 29.98 -1.22 -19.93
CA GLU A 102 31.14 -0.40 -20.33
C GLU A 102 32.31 -0.52 -19.35
N SER A 103 32.04 -0.95 -18.11
CA SER A 103 32.97 -0.86 -16.98
C SER A 103 33.48 -2.21 -16.45
N ASP A 104 32.66 -3.26 -16.57
CA ASP A 104 32.85 -4.55 -15.91
C ASP A 104 32.96 -5.73 -16.90
N ASP A 105 33.25 -6.92 -16.36
CA ASP A 105 33.18 -8.19 -17.08
C ASP A 105 31.75 -8.40 -17.66
N PRO A 106 31.60 -8.64 -18.98
CA PRO A 106 30.32 -8.97 -19.60
C PRO A 106 29.54 -10.10 -18.91
N ALA A 107 30.20 -11.02 -18.22
CA ALA A 107 29.57 -12.10 -17.47
C ALA A 107 28.76 -11.61 -16.24
N CYS A 108 29.08 -10.43 -15.72
CA CYS A 108 28.38 -9.80 -14.59
C CYS A 108 27.15 -8.99 -15.04
N CYS A 109 26.95 -8.82 -16.36
CA CYS A 109 25.87 -8.01 -16.89
C CYS A 109 24.61 -8.86 -17.15
N PRO A 110 23.40 -8.27 -17.01
CA PRO A 110 22.17 -8.93 -17.43
C PRO A 110 22.23 -9.35 -18.91
N SER A 111 21.64 -10.51 -19.22
CA SER A 111 21.59 -11.01 -20.60
C SER A 111 20.73 -10.12 -21.49
N ALA A 112 20.96 -10.16 -22.81
CA ALA A 112 20.17 -9.39 -23.77
C ALA A 112 18.65 -9.68 -23.67
N ALA A 113 18.28 -10.93 -23.38
CA ALA A 113 16.88 -11.32 -23.17
C ALA A 113 16.27 -10.65 -21.94
N VAL A 114 17.03 -10.47 -20.86
CA VAL A 114 16.58 -9.73 -19.67
C VAL A 114 16.40 -8.25 -20.01
N ILE A 115 17.36 -7.65 -20.71
CA ILE A 115 17.28 -6.24 -21.15
C ILE A 115 16.04 -6.00 -22.02
N GLU A 116 15.77 -6.86 -23.00
CA GLU A 116 14.57 -6.79 -23.84
C GLU A 116 13.29 -6.90 -23.01
N GLY A 117 13.26 -7.83 -22.05
CA GLY A 117 12.12 -7.98 -21.13
C GLY A 117 11.86 -6.74 -20.29
N LEU A 118 12.91 -6.04 -19.83
CA LEU A 118 12.78 -4.78 -19.09
C LEU A 118 12.23 -3.65 -19.98
N PHE A 119 12.67 -3.55 -21.24
CA PHE A 119 12.08 -2.61 -22.19
C PHE A 119 10.60 -2.90 -22.47
N HIS A 120 10.24 -4.18 -22.66
CA HIS A 120 8.86 -4.57 -22.83
C HIS A 120 8.01 -4.23 -21.60
N ALA A 121 8.54 -4.44 -20.38
CA ALA A 121 7.86 -4.05 -19.15
C ALA A 121 7.63 -2.54 -19.07
N CYS A 122 8.62 -1.71 -19.44
CA CYS A 122 8.43 -0.26 -19.55
C CYS A 122 7.29 0.10 -20.53
N GLN A 123 7.25 -0.54 -21.70
CA GLN A 123 6.19 -0.29 -22.69
C GLN A 123 4.80 -0.65 -22.14
N MET A 124 4.66 -1.80 -21.48
CA MET A 124 3.40 -2.23 -20.91
C MET A 124 2.90 -1.30 -19.80
N LEU A 125 3.81 -0.82 -18.95
CA LEU A 125 3.48 0.17 -17.93
C LEU A 125 3.10 1.53 -18.56
N SER A 126 3.78 1.97 -19.61
CA SER A 126 3.43 3.20 -20.33
C SER A 126 2.04 3.12 -20.96
N LEU A 127 1.70 2.00 -21.61
CA LEU A 127 0.36 1.76 -22.15
C LEU A 127 -0.70 1.78 -21.04
N GLN A 128 -0.37 1.28 -19.85
CA GLN A 128 -1.27 1.34 -18.71
C GLN A 128 -1.52 2.77 -18.23
N VAL A 129 -0.48 3.61 -18.21
CA VAL A 129 -0.61 5.05 -17.91
C VAL A 129 -1.52 5.72 -18.95
N GLU A 130 -1.28 5.50 -20.23
CA GLU A 130 -2.09 6.08 -21.31
C GLU A 130 -3.57 5.72 -21.18
N ARG A 131 -3.88 4.46 -20.90
CA ARG A 131 -5.26 3.98 -20.70
C ARG A 131 -5.96 4.66 -19.52
N SER A 132 -5.23 4.97 -18.45
CA SER A 132 -5.79 5.64 -17.26
C SER A 132 -5.95 7.16 -17.42
N LEU A 133 -5.37 7.74 -18.48
CA LEU A 133 -5.50 9.16 -18.82
C LEU A 133 -6.69 9.46 -19.74
N VAL A 134 -7.25 8.44 -20.41
CA VAL A 134 -8.47 8.59 -21.23
C VAL A 134 -9.70 8.49 -20.32
N PRO A 135 -10.61 9.49 -20.33
CA PRO A 135 -11.82 9.50 -19.51
C PRO A 135 -12.89 8.50 -19.95
#